data_AF-A0A7J8L8A4-F1
#
_entry.id   AF-A0A7J8L8A4-F1
#
_cell.length_a   1.000
_cell.length_b   1.000
_cell.length_c   1.000
_cell.angle_alpha   90.00
_cell.angle_beta   90.00
_cell.angle_gamma   90.00
#
_symmetry.space_group_name_H-M   'P 1'
#
loop_
_entity.id
_entity.type
_entity.pdbx_description
1 polymer ?
#
loop_
_entity_poly.entity_id
_entity_poly.type
_entity_poly.pdbx_seq_one_letter_code
_entity_poly.pdbx_strand_id
1 'polypeptide(L)'
;GFVSDDVGLDADNCKVLVNIEQQSPDIAQGVHGHFTKRPEDIGAGDQGHMFGYATDETPEFMPLSHVLATKLGARLTEVRKNGTCPWLRPDGKTQVTVEYYDDNGAMVPVRVHTVLISTQHDETVTNDEIAADLKEHVIKPVIPEKYLDGKTIFHLNPSGRFVIGGPHGDAGLTGRKIIIDTYGGWGAHGGGAFSGKDPTKVDRSGAYIVRQAAKSIVANGLARRCLVQVSYAIGVPEPLSVFVNSYGTGKIPDKEILQIVKENFDFRPGMITINLDLKRGGNGRFLKTAAYGHFGRDDPDFTWEVVKPLKWEKPQS
;
A
#
# COMPACT_ATOMS: atom_id res chain seq x y z
N GLY A 1 -3.68 -4.50 -22.30
CA GLY A 1 -2.26 -4.38 -21.92
C GLY A 1 -1.58 -5.67 -22.29
N PHE A 2 -2.03 -6.75 -21.65
CA PHE A 2 -1.98 -8.11 -22.19
C PHE A 2 -3.03 -8.23 -23.30
N VAL A 3 -2.60 -8.35 -24.55
CA VAL A 3 -3.44 -8.36 -25.76
C VAL A 3 -2.95 -9.38 -26.81
N SER A 4 -1.88 -10.11 -26.50
CA SER A 4 -1.30 -11.13 -27.36
C SER A 4 -0.33 -12.00 -26.55
N ASP A 5 -0.04 -13.20 -27.04
CA ASP A 5 0.95 -14.09 -26.42
C ASP A 5 2.35 -13.46 -26.39
N ASP A 6 2.68 -12.62 -27.38
CA ASP A 6 3.95 -11.92 -27.46
C ASP A 6 4.21 -11.02 -26.24
N VAL A 7 3.18 -10.40 -25.67
CA VAL A 7 3.30 -9.56 -24.47
C VAL A 7 3.11 -10.35 -23.16
N GLY A 8 2.91 -11.67 -23.25
CA GLY A 8 2.93 -12.59 -22.11
C GLY A 8 1.57 -13.16 -21.68
N LEU A 9 0.47 -12.66 -22.26
CA LEU A 9 -0.88 -13.21 -22.12
C LEU A 9 -1.79 -12.53 -23.16
N ASP A 10 -2.62 -13.31 -23.84
CA ASP A 10 -3.72 -12.80 -24.65
C ASP A 10 -5.04 -12.84 -23.88
N ALA A 11 -5.63 -11.66 -23.62
CA ALA A 11 -6.86 -11.56 -22.85
C ALA A 11 -8.08 -12.20 -23.55
N ASP A 12 -8.11 -12.23 -24.88
CA ASP A 12 -9.24 -12.77 -25.66
C ASP A 12 -9.10 -14.28 -25.91
N ASN A 13 -7.88 -14.82 -25.84
CA ASN A 13 -7.59 -16.23 -26.14
C ASN A 13 -7.17 -17.07 -24.93
N CYS A 14 -6.86 -16.47 -23.77
CA CYS A 14 -6.46 -17.23 -22.59
C CYS A 14 -7.59 -18.08 -21.99
N LYS A 15 -7.22 -19.18 -21.33
CA LYS A 15 -8.17 -19.99 -20.57
C LYS A 15 -8.56 -19.29 -19.27
N VAL A 16 -9.85 -19.05 -19.09
CA VAL A 16 -10.42 -18.56 -17.82
C VAL A 16 -11.12 -19.71 -17.11
N LEU A 17 -10.53 -20.17 -16.01
CA LEU A 17 -11.10 -21.23 -15.17
C LEU A 17 -11.80 -20.58 -13.98
N VAL A 18 -13.10 -20.85 -13.82
CA VAL A 18 -13.91 -20.32 -12.71
C VAL A 18 -14.23 -21.45 -11.75
N ASN A 19 -13.72 -21.34 -10.53
CA ASN A 19 -14.02 -22.25 -9.42
C ASN A 19 -14.34 -21.44 -8.16
N ILE A 20 -15.60 -21.01 -8.04
CA ILE A 20 -16.09 -20.13 -6.97
C ILE A 20 -17.26 -20.83 -6.28
N GLU A 21 -17.17 -20.96 -4.96
CA GLU A 21 -18.25 -21.47 -4.11
C GLU A 21 -18.86 -20.34 -3.25
N GLN A 22 -20.03 -20.60 -2.69
CA GLN A 22 -20.60 -19.70 -1.67
C GLN A 22 -19.77 -19.74 -0.39
N GLN A 23 -19.82 -18.66 0.40
CA GLN A 23 -19.17 -18.63 1.71
C GLN A 23 -19.74 -19.75 2.61
N SER A 24 -18.87 -20.40 3.40
CA SER A 24 -19.30 -21.38 4.40
C SER A 24 -20.40 -20.80 5.31
N PRO A 25 -21.53 -21.51 5.49
CA PRO A 25 -22.61 -21.07 6.36
C PRO A 25 -22.17 -20.95 7.84
N ASP A 26 -21.22 -21.76 8.28
CA ASP A 26 -20.68 -21.74 9.66
C ASP A 26 -19.87 -20.47 9.94
N ILE A 27 -19.20 -19.93 8.91
CA ILE A 27 -18.53 -18.62 8.99
C ILE A 27 -19.59 -17.52 8.94
N ALA A 28 -20.56 -17.63 8.03
CA ALA A 28 -21.59 -16.61 7.83
C ALA A 28 -22.43 -16.36 9.10
N GLN A 29 -22.78 -17.41 9.86
CA GLN A 29 -23.53 -17.26 11.11
C GLN A 29 -22.73 -16.48 12.17
N GLY A 30 -21.43 -16.76 12.31
CA GLY A 30 -20.57 -16.13 13.31
C GLY A 30 -20.26 -14.67 12.99
N VAL A 31 -20.06 -14.35 11.71
CA VAL A 31 -19.65 -13.02 11.25
C VAL A 31 -20.84 -12.06 11.14
N HIS A 32 -21.85 -12.42 10.35
CA HIS A 32 -22.98 -11.52 10.03
C HIS A 32 -24.35 -12.15 10.33
N GLY A 33 -24.41 -13.32 10.95
CA GLY A 33 -25.66 -13.98 11.33
C GLY A 33 -26.55 -14.27 10.12
N HIS A 34 -25.98 -14.69 8.99
CA HIS A 34 -26.70 -14.77 7.71
C HIS A 34 -27.39 -13.44 7.32
N PHE A 35 -26.67 -12.33 7.52
CA PHE A 35 -27.08 -10.96 7.19
C PHE A 35 -28.13 -10.37 8.15
N THR A 36 -28.28 -10.94 9.35
CA THR A 36 -29.21 -10.45 10.38
C THR A 36 -28.56 -9.57 11.45
N LYS A 37 -27.23 -9.65 11.64
CA LYS A 37 -26.52 -8.84 12.63
C LYS A 37 -26.56 -7.36 12.25
N ARG A 38 -26.75 -6.50 13.25
CA ARG A 38 -26.58 -5.05 13.11
C ARG A 38 -25.11 -4.70 12.95
N PRO A 39 -24.75 -3.56 12.35
CA PRO A 39 -23.35 -3.19 12.12
C PRO A 39 -22.46 -3.24 13.38
N GLU A 40 -22.98 -2.80 14.52
CA GLU A 40 -22.29 -2.83 15.82
C GLU A 40 -22.02 -4.24 16.35
N ASP A 41 -22.78 -5.24 15.88
CA ASP A 41 -22.71 -6.64 16.29
C ASP A 41 -22.01 -7.54 15.26
N ILE A 42 -21.61 -6.99 14.10
CA ILE A 42 -20.85 -7.73 13.08
C ILE A 42 -19.50 -8.12 13.68
N GLY A 43 -19.27 -9.44 13.76
CA GLY A 43 -18.01 -10.00 14.22
C GLY A 43 -16.92 -9.89 13.16
N ALA A 44 -15.66 -9.94 13.57
CA ALA A 44 -14.56 -10.02 12.62
C ALA A 44 -14.70 -11.24 11.71
N GLY A 45 -14.45 -11.05 10.40
CA GLY A 45 -14.55 -12.12 9.41
C GLY A 45 -13.57 -13.27 9.59
N ASP A 46 -12.48 -13.02 10.33
CA ASP A 46 -11.43 -13.97 10.67
C ASP A 46 -10.65 -13.43 11.89
N GLN A 47 -9.78 -14.25 12.47
CA GLN A 47 -8.74 -13.79 13.38
C GLN A 47 -7.56 -13.16 12.62
N GLY A 48 -6.73 -12.40 13.32
CA GLY A 48 -5.50 -11.86 12.77
C GLY A 48 -5.11 -10.55 13.45
N HIS A 49 -3.99 -9.99 13.02
CA HIS A 49 -3.57 -8.66 13.43
C HIS A 49 -3.16 -7.83 12.21
N MET A 50 -3.33 -6.51 12.30
CA MET A 50 -3.07 -5.57 11.22
C MET A 50 -2.25 -4.41 11.75
N PHE A 51 -1.44 -3.81 10.88
CA PHE A 51 -0.59 -2.68 11.22
C PHE A 51 -0.87 -1.49 10.33
N GLY A 52 -0.85 -0.31 10.94
CA GLY A 52 -0.96 0.99 10.32
C GLY A 52 0.29 1.78 10.58
N TYR A 53 0.81 2.45 9.56
CA TYR A 53 2.05 3.21 9.68
C TYR A 53 1.93 4.59 9.03
N ALA A 54 2.60 5.56 9.63
CA ALA A 54 2.80 6.89 9.08
C ALA A 54 4.14 7.47 9.56
N THR A 55 4.68 8.37 8.75
CA THR A 55 5.98 9.04 8.91
C THR A 55 5.89 10.42 8.27
N ASP A 56 6.55 11.44 8.80
CA ASP A 56 6.51 12.80 8.27
C ASP A 56 7.51 13.07 7.12
N GLU A 57 8.22 12.04 6.66
CA GLU A 57 9.26 12.17 5.62
C GLU A 57 8.72 12.53 4.23
N THR A 58 7.43 12.35 3.97
CA THR A 58 6.76 12.77 2.73
C THR A 58 5.39 13.43 3.01
N PRO A 59 4.88 14.30 2.11
CA PRO A 59 3.57 14.94 2.28
C PRO A 59 2.40 13.96 2.44
N GLU A 60 2.47 12.79 1.79
CA GLU A 60 1.48 11.72 1.89
C GLU A 60 1.62 10.84 3.15
N PHE A 61 2.52 11.22 4.07
CA PHE A 61 2.84 10.53 5.31
C PHE A 61 3.28 9.07 5.12
N MET A 62 4.12 8.81 4.11
CA MET A 62 4.62 7.49 3.72
C MET A 62 6.16 7.46 3.64
N PRO A 63 6.79 6.27 3.74
CA PRO A 63 8.23 6.14 3.55
C PRO A 63 8.67 6.56 2.14
N LEU A 64 9.66 7.43 2.02
CA LEU A 64 10.17 7.94 0.75
C LEU A 64 10.65 6.80 -0.16
N SER A 65 11.36 5.81 0.39
CA SER A 65 11.81 4.63 -0.37
C SER A 65 10.63 3.89 -1.03
N HIS A 66 9.54 3.67 -0.30
CA HIS A 66 8.31 3.07 -0.83
C HIS A 66 7.64 3.98 -1.87
N VAL A 67 7.47 5.27 -1.54
CA VAL A 67 6.84 6.26 -2.43
C VAL A 67 7.56 6.34 -3.78
N LEU A 68 8.89 6.45 -3.78
CA LEU A 68 9.67 6.56 -5.01
C LEU A 68 9.60 5.28 -5.83
N ALA A 69 9.77 4.10 -5.22
CA ALA A 69 9.66 2.83 -5.94
C ALA A 69 8.27 2.67 -6.58
N THR A 70 7.21 2.97 -5.84
CA THR A 70 5.83 2.92 -6.31
C THR A 70 5.57 3.91 -7.45
N LYS A 71 6.01 5.17 -7.30
CA LYS A 71 5.84 6.21 -8.33
C LYS A 71 6.62 5.90 -9.61
N LEU A 72 7.82 5.30 -9.51
CA LEU A 72 8.56 4.83 -10.69
C LEU A 72 7.78 3.74 -11.45
N GLY A 73 7.16 2.79 -10.73
CA GLY A 73 6.34 1.74 -11.34
C GLY A 73 5.08 2.31 -12.03
N ALA A 74 4.44 3.30 -11.40
CA ALA A 74 3.32 4.02 -12.00
C ALA A 74 3.75 4.79 -13.26
N ARG A 75 4.90 5.49 -13.19
CA ARG A 75 5.46 6.26 -14.30
C ARG A 75 5.85 5.38 -15.49
N LEU A 76 6.45 4.20 -15.25
CA LEU A 76 6.68 3.20 -16.30
C LEU A 76 5.40 2.87 -17.07
N THR A 77 4.31 2.63 -16.35
CA THR A 77 3.02 2.35 -16.99
C THR A 77 2.47 3.55 -17.73
N GLU A 78 2.63 4.75 -17.19
CA GLU A 78 2.20 5.99 -17.84
C GLU A 78 2.91 6.20 -19.19
N VAL A 79 4.24 6.16 -19.22
CA VAL A 79 5.04 6.39 -20.43
C VAL A 79 4.84 5.30 -21.49
N ARG A 80 4.45 4.09 -21.08
CA ARG A 80 4.00 3.04 -21.99
C ARG A 80 2.64 3.37 -22.60
N LYS A 81 1.67 3.77 -21.78
CA LYS A 81 0.29 3.98 -22.22
C LYS A 81 0.10 5.26 -23.05
N ASN A 82 0.92 6.28 -22.82
CA ASN A 82 0.86 7.54 -23.58
C ASN A 82 1.76 7.54 -24.83
N GLY A 83 2.54 6.46 -25.06
CA GLY A 83 3.41 6.31 -26.22
C GLY A 83 4.77 7.03 -26.13
N THR A 84 5.15 7.61 -24.98
CA THR A 84 6.49 8.21 -24.80
C THR A 84 7.60 7.16 -24.94
N CYS A 85 7.41 5.99 -24.35
CA CYS A 85 8.33 4.84 -24.48
C CYS A 85 7.53 3.65 -25.07
N PRO A 86 7.28 3.63 -26.39
CA PRO A 86 6.35 2.68 -27.00
C PRO A 86 6.87 1.24 -26.99
N TRP A 87 8.18 1.05 -26.84
CA TRP A 87 8.83 -0.25 -26.73
C TRP A 87 8.54 -0.97 -25.40
N LEU A 88 7.98 -0.28 -24.41
CA LEU A 88 7.64 -0.87 -23.11
C LEU A 88 6.50 -1.87 -23.22
N ARG A 89 6.66 -3.00 -22.52
CA ARG A 89 5.60 -4.00 -22.30
C ARG A 89 5.07 -3.95 -20.86
N PRO A 90 3.97 -4.65 -20.53
CA PRO A 90 3.26 -4.43 -19.27
C PRO A 90 3.98 -4.83 -17.98
N ASP A 91 4.89 -5.81 -18.01
CA ASP A 91 5.58 -6.29 -16.80
C ASP A 91 6.79 -5.41 -16.44
N GLY A 92 6.93 -5.04 -15.17
CA GLY A 92 7.98 -4.15 -14.72
C GLY A 92 8.11 -4.12 -13.20
N LYS A 93 9.35 -3.94 -12.73
CA LYS A 93 9.73 -3.92 -11.32
C LYS A 93 10.66 -2.75 -11.06
N THR A 94 10.46 -2.11 -9.91
CA THR A 94 11.24 -0.96 -9.46
C THR A 94 11.66 -1.17 -8.01
N GLN A 95 12.85 -0.69 -7.67
CA GLN A 95 13.37 -0.71 -6.30
C GLN A 95 14.24 0.52 -6.07
N VAL A 96 14.11 1.11 -4.90
CA VAL A 96 14.86 2.30 -4.51
C VAL A 96 15.49 2.07 -3.15
N THR A 97 16.80 2.29 -3.07
CA THR A 97 17.55 2.33 -1.82
C THR A 97 17.78 3.78 -1.45
N VAL A 98 17.28 4.19 -0.29
CA VAL A 98 17.42 5.54 0.24
C VAL A 98 18.37 5.50 1.44
N GLU A 99 19.28 6.46 1.49
CA GLU A 99 20.15 6.71 2.64
C GLU A 99 19.41 7.61 3.64
N TYR A 100 19.40 7.20 4.90
CA TYR A 100 18.61 7.84 5.96
C TYR A 100 19.50 8.29 7.11
N TYR A 101 19.10 9.40 7.74
CA TYR A 101 19.54 9.82 9.05
C TYR A 101 18.42 9.58 10.08
N ASP A 102 18.78 9.09 11.25
CA ASP A 102 17.87 8.93 12.39
C ASP A 102 17.94 10.16 13.30
N ASP A 103 16.90 10.99 13.23
CA ASP A 103 16.73 12.17 14.07
C ASP A 103 15.82 11.82 15.25
N ASN A 104 16.39 11.22 16.29
CA ASN A 104 15.69 10.87 17.53
C ASN A 104 14.41 10.04 17.29
N GLY A 105 14.49 9.05 16.41
CA GLY A 105 13.40 8.18 16.02
C GLY A 105 12.59 8.68 14.82
N ALA A 106 12.87 9.86 14.27
CA ALA A 106 12.29 10.31 13.00
C ALA A 106 13.22 9.97 11.81
N MET A 107 12.65 9.54 10.68
CA MET A 107 13.46 9.26 9.49
C MET A 107 13.62 10.51 8.64
N VAL A 108 14.88 10.88 8.39
CA VAL A 108 15.21 12.00 7.52
C VAL A 108 15.93 11.44 6.27
N PRO A 109 15.28 11.44 5.09
CA PRO A 109 15.94 11.01 3.86
C PRO A 109 17.07 11.98 3.49
N VAL A 110 18.26 11.43 3.25
CA VAL A 110 19.45 12.21 2.85
C VAL A 110 19.57 12.24 1.33
N ARG A 111 19.60 11.06 0.70
CA ARG A 111 19.76 10.89 -0.74
C ARG A 111 19.27 9.52 -1.21
N VAL A 112 19.04 9.38 -2.51
CA VAL A 112 18.82 8.09 -3.16
C VAL A 112 20.17 7.47 -3.50
N HIS A 113 20.47 6.34 -2.85
CA HIS A 113 21.71 5.60 -3.06
C HIS A 113 21.68 4.78 -4.34
N THR A 114 20.62 4.01 -4.55
CA THR A 114 20.49 3.12 -5.71
C THR A 114 19.07 3.14 -6.25
N VAL A 115 18.96 3.19 -7.58
CA VAL A 115 17.71 2.97 -8.31
C VAL A 115 17.89 1.74 -9.19
N LEU A 116 16.96 0.78 -9.06
CA LEU A 116 16.87 -0.41 -9.89
C LEU A 116 15.54 -0.39 -10.64
N ILE A 117 15.61 -0.58 -11.95
CA ILE A 117 14.45 -0.81 -12.81
C ILE A 117 14.73 -2.04 -13.66
N SER A 118 13.78 -2.98 -13.68
CA SER A 118 13.73 -4.07 -14.64
C SER A 118 12.37 -4.04 -15.31
N THR A 119 12.33 -3.70 -16.59
CA THR A 119 11.09 -3.54 -17.34
C THR A 119 11.08 -4.43 -18.57
N GLN A 120 9.93 -5.02 -18.84
CA GLN A 120 9.69 -5.79 -20.04
C GLN A 120 9.70 -4.85 -21.26
N HIS A 121 10.25 -5.32 -22.37
CA HIS A 121 10.39 -4.54 -23.60
C HIS A 121 10.15 -5.40 -24.84
N ASP A 122 9.92 -4.77 -25.99
CA ASP A 122 9.91 -5.47 -27.27
C ASP A 122 11.32 -5.82 -27.78
N GLU A 123 11.41 -6.44 -28.96
CA GLU A 123 12.69 -6.89 -29.50
C GLU A 123 13.53 -5.80 -30.18
N THR A 124 12.97 -4.61 -30.36
CA THR A 124 13.52 -3.56 -31.23
C THR A 124 14.46 -2.61 -30.51
N VAL A 125 14.20 -2.35 -29.23
CA VAL A 125 14.97 -1.38 -28.44
C VAL A 125 16.28 -1.97 -27.92
N THR A 126 17.35 -1.19 -27.98
CA THR A 126 18.66 -1.57 -27.44
C THR A 126 18.78 -1.28 -25.93
N ASN A 127 19.70 -1.94 -25.23
CA ASN A 127 19.92 -1.69 -23.80
C ASN A 127 20.36 -0.24 -23.50
N ASP A 128 21.10 0.38 -24.42
CA ASP A 128 21.54 1.78 -24.26
C ASP A 128 20.35 2.75 -24.36
N GLU A 129 19.43 2.52 -25.31
CA GLU A 129 18.18 3.27 -25.44
C GLU A 129 17.28 3.05 -24.22
N ILE A 130 17.10 1.80 -23.77
CA ILE A 130 16.36 1.50 -22.53
C ILE A 130 16.94 2.29 -21.36
N ALA A 131 18.26 2.27 -21.17
CA ALA A 131 18.92 2.95 -20.07
C ALA A 131 18.77 4.48 -20.16
N ALA A 132 18.85 5.06 -21.36
CA ALA A 132 18.68 6.49 -21.59
C ALA A 132 17.23 6.93 -21.30
N ASP A 133 16.25 6.23 -21.87
CA ASP A 133 14.82 6.53 -21.73
C ASP A 133 14.35 6.35 -20.29
N LEU A 134 14.77 5.30 -19.59
CA LEU A 134 14.42 5.10 -18.18
C LEU A 134 14.97 6.22 -17.30
N LYS A 135 16.18 6.71 -17.57
CA LYS A 135 16.73 7.86 -16.82
C LYS A 135 15.92 9.13 -17.09
N GLU A 136 15.67 9.44 -18.36
CA GLU A 136 15.07 10.71 -18.77
C GLU A 136 13.55 10.77 -18.52
N HIS A 137 12.82 9.73 -18.91
CA HIS A 137 11.36 9.75 -18.95
C HIS A 137 10.71 9.12 -17.72
N VAL A 138 11.46 8.41 -16.88
CA VAL A 138 10.93 7.68 -15.72
C VAL A 138 11.57 8.12 -14.41
N ILE A 139 12.91 8.12 -14.32
CA ILE A 139 13.61 8.42 -13.07
C ILE A 139 13.60 9.91 -12.75
N LYS A 140 14.10 10.76 -13.66
CA LYS A 140 14.17 12.22 -13.45
C LYS A 140 12.81 12.86 -13.13
N PRO A 141 11.68 12.48 -13.77
CA PRO A 141 10.39 13.08 -13.46
C PRO A 141 9.82 12.67 -12.10
N VAL A 142 10.32 11.59 -11.50
CA VAL A 142 9.77 11.02 -10.26
C VAL A 142 10.63 11.35 -9.04
N ILE A 143 11.96 11.23 -9.15
CA ILE A 143 12.85 11.43 -8.02
C ILE A 143 13.25 12.92 -7.95
N PRO A 144 12.92 13.63 -6.84
CA PRO A 144 13.35 15.00 -6.67
C PRO A 144 14.86 15.16 -6.81
N GLU A 145 15.31 16.16 -7.58
CA GLU A 145 16.73 16.37 -7.91
C GLU A 145 17.61 16.46 -6.66
N LYS A 146 17.10 17.03 -5.56
CA LYS A 146 17.83 17.12 -4.27
C LYS A 146 18.27 15.77 -3.70
N TYR A 147 17.67 14.66 -4.13
CA TYR A 147 18.04 13.32 -3.68
C TYR A 147 18.93 12.57 -4.67
N LEU A 148 19.20 13.13 -5.86
CA LEU A 148 20.07 12.53 -6.87
C LEU A 148 21.42 13.25 -6.90
N ASP A 149 22.50 12.49 -6.96
CA ASP A 149 23.85 13.03 -7.09
C ASP A 149 24.72 12.18 -8.03
N GLY A 150 25.95 12.64 -8.28
CA GLY A 150 26.92 11.94 -9.12
C GLY A 150 27.37 10.57 -8.58
N LYS A 151 26.93 10.16 -7.39
CA LYS A 151 27.22 8.87 -6.77
C LYS A 151 25.99 7.94 -6.73
N THR A 152 24.82 8.39 -7.20
CA THR A 152 23.65 7.52 -7.29
C THR A 152 23.90 6.39 -8.28
N ILE A 153 23.69 5.15 -7.83
CA ILE A 153 23.91 3.94 -8.63
C ILE A 153 22.62 3.61 -9.39
N PHE A 154 22.76 3.30 -10.69
CA PHE A 154 21.63 2.93 -11.54
C PHE A 154 21.83 1.52 -12.09
N HIS A 155 20.87 0.63 -11.79
CA HIS A 155 20.75 -0.68 -12.42
C HIS A 155 19.52 -0.68 -13.32
N LEU A 156 19.73 -0.61 -14.64
CA LEU A 156 18.67 -0.47 -15.63
C LEU A 156 18.69 -1.71 -16.54
N ASN A 157 17.66 -2.54 -16.42
CA ASN A 157 17.60 -3.89 -17.01
C ASN A 157 18.89 -4.70 -16.80
N PRO A 158 19.34 -4.93 -15.55
CA PRO A 158 20.63 -5.58 -15.27
C PRO A 158 20.72 -7.03 -15.77
N SER A 159 19.60 -7.69 -16.08
CA SER A 159 19.60 -9.01 -16.74
C SER A 159 19.97 -8.96 -18.22
N GLY A 160 20.09 -7.76 -18.80
CA GLY A 160 20.22 -7.53 -20.23
C GLY A 160 18.85 -7.56 -20.89
N ARG A 161 18.37 -8.75 -21.26
CA ARG A 161 17.12 -8.90 -22.05
C ARG A 161 15.94 -9.32 -21.18
N PHE A 162 14.80 -8.64 -21.35
CA PHE A 162 13.54 -8.98 -20.70
C PHE A 162 12.35 -8.81 -21.66
N VAL A 163 12.22 -9.72 -22.64
CA VAL A 163 11.14 -9.67 -23.66
C VAL A 163 9.91 -10.48 -23.25
N ILE A 164 10.14 -11.70 -22.77
CA ILE A 164 9.10 -12.58 -22.21
C ILE A 164 8.79 -12.11 -20.79
N GLY A 165 7.52 -11.88 -20.48
CA GLY A 165 7.09 -11.39 -19.17
C GLY A 165 5.64 -11.77 -18.87
N GLY A 166 5.07 -11.23 -17.80
CA GLY A 166 3.72 -11.55 -17.38
C GLY A 166 3.55 -13.04 -17.02
N PRO A 167 2.33 -13.59 -17.10
CA PRO A 167 2.06 -14.98 -16.75
C PRO A 167 2.86 -16.03 -17.54
N HIS A 168 3.31 -15.72 -18.76
CA HIS A 168 4.23 -16.57 -19.53
C HIS A 168 5.59 -16.70 -18.83
N GLY A 169 6.11 -15.61 -18.26
CA GLY A 169 7.42 -15.61 -17.59
C GLY A 169 7.39 -16.08 -16.13
N ASP A 170 6.31 -15.82 -15.39
CA ASP A 170 6.21 -16.12 -13.96
C ASP A 170 4.75 -16.23 -13.48
N ALA A 171 4.48 -17.17 -12.58
CA ALA A 171 3.13 -17.40 -12.07
C ALA A 171 2.67 -16.29 -11.11
N GLY A 172 1.49 -15.72 -11.36
CA GLY A 172 0.88 -14.70 -10.52
C GLY A 172 -0.16 -15.28 -9.55
N LEU A 173 -0.16 -14.81 -8.29
CA LEU A 173 -1.19 -15.14 -7.30
C LEU A 173 -1.59 -13.89 -6.50
N THR A 174 -2.89 -13.78 -6.18
CA THR A 174 -3.43 -12.75 -5.30
C THR A 174 -2.72 -12.78 -3.94
N GLY A 175 -2.38 -11.61 -3.39
CA GLY A 175 -1.78 -11.51 -2.05
C GLY A 175 -0.29 -11.84 -1.97
N ARG A 176 0.44 -11.86 -3.10
CA ARG A 176 1.91 -12.06 -3.12
C ARG A 176 2.72 -10.78 -3.19
N LYS A 177 2.08 -9.63 -2.92
CA LYS A 177 2.69 -8.29 -2.97
C LYS A 177 2.33 -7.44 -1.75
N ILE A 178 1.97 -8.06 -0.62
CA ILE A 178 1.45 -7.37 0.58
C ILE A 178 2.37 -6.27 1.15
N ILE A 179 3.70 -6.40 1.00
CA ILE A 179 4.63 -5.34 1.42
C ILE A 179 4.67 -4.17 0.42
N ILE A 180 4.47 -4.46 -0.87
CA ILE A 180 4.30 -3.44 -1.92
C ILE A 180 2.91 -2.79 -1.81
N ASP A 181 1.89 -3.52 -1.36
CA ASP A 181 0.56 -2.96 -1.12
C ASP A 181 0.53 -2.00 0.08
N THR A 182 1.50 -2.13 0.99
CA THR A 182 1.57 -1.39 2.26
C THR A 182 2.72 -0.39 2.33
N TYR A 183 3.77 -0.69 3.08
CA TYR A 183 4.77 0.29 3.54
C TYR A 183 6.18 0.01 3.05
N GLY A 184 6.37 -0.93 2.11
CA GLY A 184 7.69 -1.21 1.53
C GLY A 184 8.71 -1.76 2.53
N GLY A 185 8.26 -2.38 3.62
CA GLY A 185 9.09 -2.96 4.68
C GLY A 185 9.15 -2.10 5.95
N TRP A 186 8.68 -0.85 5.89
CA TRP A 186 8.56 0.02 7.05
C TRP A 186 7.36 -0.32 7.92
N GLY A 187 7.39 0.12 9.17
CA GLY A 187 6.37 -0.21 10.15
C GLY A 187 6.36 -1.72 10.44
N ALA A 188 5.26 -2.39 10.10
CA ALA A 188 5.12 -3.83 10.19
C ALA A 188 3.99 -4.33 9.28
N HIS A 189 3.84 -5.64 9.16
CA HIS A 189 2.76 -6.25 8.39
C HIS A 189 2.14 -7.44 9.13
N GLY A 190 0.81 -7.56 9.04
CA GLY A 190 0.04 -8.58 9.76
C GLY A 190 -0.03 -9.96 9.10
N GLY A 191 0.33 -10.01 7.81
CA GLY A 191 0.30 -11.21 6.97
C GLY A 191 -0.92 -11.28 6.04
N GLY A 192 -2.03 -10.65 6.42
CA GLY A 192 -3.27 -10.62 5.64
C GLY A 192 -3.15 -9.84 4.32
N ALA A 193 -3.51 -10.46 3.19
CA ALA A 193 -3.66 -9.77 1.91
C ALA A 193 -4.97 -8.96 1.83
N PHE A 194 -5.04 -7.98 0.91
CA PHE A 194 -6.22 -7.10 0.76
C PHE A 194 -7.13 -7.47 -0.42
N SER A 195 -6.57 -7.62 -1.61
CA SER A 195 -7.34 -7.82 -2.85
C SER A 195 -8.17 -9.11 -2.83
N GLY A 196 -9.41 -9.03 -3.34
CA GLY A 196 -10.39 -10.12 -3.34
C GLY A 196 -11.24 -10.24 -2.06
N LYS A 197 -11.03 -9.38 -1.05
CA LYS A 197 -11.75 -9.46 0.23
C LYS A 197 -12.76 -8.32 0.43
N ASP A 198 -13.99 -8.65 0.81
CA ASP A 198 -14.99 -7.66 1.25
C ASP A 198 -14.62 -7.09 2.65
N PRO A 199 -15.21 -5.96 3.09
CA PRO A 199 -14.73 -5.26 4.28
C PRO A 199 -15.07 -5.93 5.62
N THR A 200 -15.84 -7.03 5.63
CA THR A 200 -15.93 -7.88 6.84
C THR A 200 -14.61 -8.58 7.18
N LYS A 201 -13.71 -8.71 6.20
CA LYS A 201 -12.38 -9.31 6.39
C LYS A 201 -11.46 -8.24 6.95
N VAL A 202 -11.18 -8.35 8.25
CA VAL A 202 -10.40 -7.39 9.03
C VAL A 202 -8.97 -7.22 8.51
N ASP A 203 -8.44 -8.17 7.72
CA ASP A 203 -7.17 -7.97 7.00
C ASP A 203 -7.15 -6.68 6.19
N ARG A 204 -8.26 -6.35 5.52
CA ARG A 204 -8.40 -5.13 4.72
C ARG A 204 -8.92 -3.96 5.54
N SER A 205 -10.10 -4.12 6.15
CA SER A 205 -10.75 -3.01 6.88
C SER A 205 -9.98 -2.60 8.13
N GLY A 206 -9.47 -3.57 8.88
CA GLY A 206 -8.57 -3.36 10.03
C GLY A 206 -7.30 -2.61 9.61
N ALA A 207 -6.59 -3.08 8.57
CA ALA A 207 -5.39 -2.40 8.05
C ALA A 207 -5.67 -0.96 7.60
N TYR A 208 -6.80 -0.71 6.93
CA TYR A 208 -7.20 0.62 6.49
C TYR A 208 -7.47 1.56 7.67
N ILE A 209 -8.20 1.11 8.70
CA ILE A 209 -8.50 1.99 9.85
C ILE A 209 -7.24 2.28 10.67
N VAL A 210 -6.31 1.33 10.81
CA VAL A 210 -5.05 1.62 11.50
C VAL A 210 -4.11 2.49 10.67
N ARG A 211 -4.16 2.45 9.33
CA ARG A 211 -3.54 3.48 8.47
C ARG A 211 -4.12 4.86 8.78
N GLN A 212 -5.45 4.98 8.83
CA GLN A 212 -6.10 6.26 9.15
C GLN A 212 -5.69 6.76 10.54
N ALA A 213 -5.61 5.87 11.54
CA ALA A 213 -5.17 6.21 12.89
C ALA A 213 -3.71 6.70 12.91
N ALA A 214 -2.77 5.93 12.35
CA ALA A 214 -1.36 6.30 12.28
C ALA A 214 -1.15 7.64 11.54
N LYS A 215 -1.78 7.79 10.37
CA LYS A 215 -1.73 9.03 9.58
C LYS A 215 -2.30 10.21 10.36
N SER A 216 -3.42 10.02 11.06
CA SER A 216 -4.02 11.09 11.86
C SER A 216 -3.13 11.50 13.03
N ILE A 217 -2.46 10.57 13.71
CA ILE A 217 -1.51 10.88 14.79
C ILE A 217 -0.38 11.79 14.27
N VAL A 218 0.25 11.42 13.15
CA VAL A 218 1.36 12.20 12.58
C VAL A 218 0.87 13.54 12.02
N ALA A 219 -0.25 13.56 11.29
CA ALA A 219 -0.80 14.77 10.69
C ALA A 219 -1.30 15.79 11.71
N ASN A 220 -1.82 15.36 12.87
CA ASN A 220 -2.17 16.26 13.98
C ASN A 220 -0.94 16.70 14.80
N GLY A 221 0.26 16.22 14.45
CA GLY A 221 1.53 16.61 15.04
C GLY A 221 1.78 16.04 16.43
N LEU A 222 1.11 14.95 16.81
CA LEU A 222 1.34 14.24 18.08
C LEU A 222 2.67 13.49 18.07
N ALA A 223 3.09 12.99 16.91
CA ALA A 223 4.33 12.27 16.69
C ALA A 223 4.86 12.57 15.28
N ARG A 224 6.15 12.31 15.03
CA ARG A 224 6.71 12.38 13.67
C ARG A 224 6.62 11.05 12.93
N ARG A 225 6.51 9.95 13.69
CA ARG A 225 6.41 8.58 13.18
C ARG A 225 5.50 7.78 14.08
N CYS A 226 4.65 6.93 13.52
CA CYS A 226 3.71 6.15 14.32
C CYS A 226 3.42 4.78 13.69
N LEU A 227 3.45 3.74 14.52
CA LEU A 227 2.95 2.40 14.24
C LEU A 227 1.73 2.12 15.13
N VAL A 228 0.65 1.62 14.53
CA VAL A 228 -0.56 1.19 15.23
C VAL A 228 -0.81 -0.27 14.89
N GLN A 229 -1.09 -1.11 15.88
CA GLN A 229 -1.53 -2.50 15.68
C GLN A 229 -2.96 -2.66 16.20
N VAL A 230 -3.76 -3.48 15.51
CA VAL A 230 -5.04 -3.99 16.00
C VAL A 230 -5.10 -5.51 15.79
N SER A 231 -5.78 -6.25 16.66
CA SER A 231 -6.02 -7.70 16.45
C SER A 231 -7.45 -8.12 16.76
N TYR A 232 -7.89 -9.23 16.16
CA TYR A 232 -9.26 -9.72 16.23
C TYR A 232 -9.31 -11.24 16.41
N ALA A 233 -10.44 -11.71 16.95
CA ALA A 233 -10.90 -13.11 16.84
C ALA A 233 -12.14 -13.17 15.96
N ILE A 234 -12.27 -14.26 15.20
CA ILE A 234 -13.43 -14.50 14.33
C ILE A 234 -14.75 -14.43 15.12
N GLY A 235 -15.75 -13.74 14.57
CA GLY A 235 -17.08 -13.60 15.18
C GLY A 235 -17.16 -12.61 16.36
N VAL A 236 -16.03 -12.05 16.82
CA VAL A 236 -15.99 -11.06 17.90
C VAL A 236 -15.93 -9.65 17.29
N PRO A 237 -16.83 -8.71 17.65
CA PRO A 237 -16.80 -7.35 17.10
C PRO A 237 -15.64 -6.51 17.63
N GLU A 238 -15.38 -6.55 18.94
CA GLU A 238 -14.34 -5.75 19.58
C GLU A 238 -12.93 -6.31 19.30
N PRO A 239 -11.91 -5.46 19.14
CA PRO A 239 -10.55 -5.92 18.96
C PRO A 239 -10.02 -6.57 20.26
N LEU A 240 -9.21 -7.62 20.11
CA LEU A 240 -8.53 -8.28 21.24
C LEU A 240 -7.37 -7.45 21.78
N SER A 241 -6.70 -6.68 20.91
CA SER A 241 -5.61 -5.79 21.30
C SER A 241 -5.56 -4.57 20.41
N VAL A 242 -5.07 -3.46 20.98
CA VAL A 242 -4.66 -2.25 20.26
C VAL A 242 -3.32 -1.78 20.83
N PHE A 243 -2.36 -1.47 19.97
CA PHE A 243 -1.03 -1.01 20.36
C PHE A 243 -0.62 0.20 19.53
N VAL A 244 0.11 1.13 20.16
CA VAL A 244 0.67 2.33 19.52
C VAL A 244 2.15 2.44 19.90
N ASN A 245 2.99 2.77 18.93
CA ASN A 245 4.40 3.08 19.11
C ASN A 245 4.81 4.28 18.25
N SER A 246 5.23 5.37 18.89
CA SER A 246 5.69 6.59 18.21
C SER A 246 7.18 6.61 17.89
N TYR A 247 7.90 5.51 18.16
CA TYR A 247 9.35 5.40 18.02
C TYR A 247 10.13 6.46 18.80
N GLY A 248 9.57 6.94 19.92
CA GLY A 248 10.17 8.02 20.71
C GLY A 248 9.94 9.42 20.14
N THR A 249 9.21 9.56 19.03
CA THR A 249 8.90 10.86 18.40
C THR A 249 7.62 11.51 18.94
N GLY A 250 6.91 10.83 19.84
CA GLY A 250 5.68 11.32 20.47
C GLY A 250 5.94 12.52 21.37
N LYS A 251 5.10 13.54 21.25
CA LYS A 251 5.08 14.72 22.14
C LYS A 251 4.38 14.47 23.46
N ILE A 252 3.64 13.37 23.54
CA ILE A 252 3.01 12.84 24.75
C ILE A 252 3.28 11.33 24.81
N PRO A 253 3.17 10.68 25.98
CA PRO A 253 3.41 9.24 26.12
C PRO A 253 2.53 8.39 25.21
N ASP A 254 3.07 7.30 24.65
CA ASP A 254 2.34 6.40 23.75
C ASP A 254 1.06 5.81 24.38
N LYS A 255 1.03 5.65 25.71
CA LYS A 255 -0.17 5.23 26.45
C LYS A 255 -1.33 6.23 26.33
N GLU A 256 -1.03 7.53 26.24
CA GLU A 256 -2.02 8.60 26.09
C GLU A 256 -2.44 8.72 24.63
N ILE A 257 -1.50 8.57 23.67
CA ILE A 257 -1.84 8.46 22.24
C ILE A 257 -2.78 7.27 22.01
N LEU A 258 -2.51 6.12 22.63
CA LEU A 258 -3.37 4.94 22.56
C LEU A 258 -4.79 5.23 23.08
N GLN A 259 -4.92 5.97 24.19
CA GLN A 259 -6.22 6.34 24.71
C GLN A 259 -6.99 7.24 23.74
N ILE A 260 -6.33 8.27 23.19
CA ILE A 260 -6.90 9.14 22.15
C ILE A 260 -7.35 8.32 20.94
N VAL A 261 -6.55 7.34 20.50
CA VAL A 261 -6.91 6.46 19.38
C VAL A 261 -8.17 5.66 19.71
N LYS A 262 -8.24 5.02 20.87
CA LYS A 262 -9.42 4.21 21.27
C LYS A 262 -10.69 5.03 21.42
N GLU A 263 -10.59 6.31 21.81
CA GLU A 263 -11.74 7.21 21.92
C GLU A 263 -12.22 7.75 20.57
N ASN A 264 -11.33 7.85 19.59
CA ASN A 264 -11.63 8.49 18.30
C ASN A 264 -11.86 7.49 17.15
N PHE A 265 -11.45 6.23 17.29
CA PHE A 265 -11.58 5.21 16.25
C PHE A 265 -12.39 4.03 16.76
N ASP A 266 -13.50 3.74 16.06
CA ASP A 266 -14.30 2.54 16.30
C ASP A 266 -13.71 1.40 15.49
N PHE A 267 -13.12 0.42 16.19
CA PHE A 267 -12.44 -0.72 15.59
C PHE A 267 -13.38 -1.90 15.29
N ARG A 268 -14.68 -1.79 15.55
CA ARG A 268 -15.63 -2.87 15.22
C ARG A 268 -15.78 -2.99 13.70
N PRO A 269 -15.71 -4.20 13.09
CA PRO A 269 -15.69 -4.38 11.63
C PRO A 269 -16.86 -3.73 10.87
N GLY A 270 -18.08 -3.84 11.40
CA GLY A 270 -19.25 -3.20 10.79
C GLY A 270 -19.18 -1.68 10.86
N MET A 271 -18.63 -1.13 11.95
CA MET A 271 -18.44 0.31 12.12
C MET A 271 -17.32 0.85 11.24
N ILE A 272 -16.19 0.15 11.12
CA ILE A 272 -15.12 0.49 10.17
C ILE A 272 -15.69 0.54 8.75
N THR A 273 -16.47 -0.47 8.38
CA THR A 273 -17.08 -0.59 7.06
C THR A 273 -17.95 0.63 6.72
N ILE A 274 -18.74 1.13 7.68
CA ILE A 274 -19.60 2.30 7.50
C ILE A 274 -18.77 3.58 7.50
N ASN A 275 -17.90 3.77 8.51
CA ASN A 275 -17.12 4.99 8.71
C ASN A 275 -16.17 5.28 7.54
N LEU A 276 -15.65 4.25 6.89
CA LEU A 276 -14.79 4.35 5.71
C LEU A 276 -15.56 4.13 4.40
N ASP A 277 -16.88 3.94 4.45
CA ASP A 277 -17.74 3.69 3.29
C ASP A 277 -17.21 2.58 2.36
N LEU A 278 -16.86 1.43 2.94
CA LEU A 278 -16.16 0.34 2.24
C LEU A 278 -17.09 -0.60 1.46
N LYS A 279 -18.42 -0.46 1.62
CA LYS A 279 -19.39 -1.19 0.80
C LYS A 279 -19.77 -0.46 -0.48
N ARG A 280 -19.34 0.80 -0.66
CA ARG A 280 -19.55 1.55 -1.91
C ARG A 280 -18.85 0.85 -3.07
N GLY A 281 -19.64 0.15 -3.88
CA GLY A 281 -19.23 -0.43 -5.16
C GLY A 281 -19.24 0.60 -6.30
N GLY A 282 -18.91 0.14 -7.50
CA GLY A 282 -18.83 0.99 -8.70
C GLY A 282 -17.48 1.70 -8.88
N ASN A 283 -17.30 2.34 -10.04
CA ASN A 283 -16.15 3.18 -10.42
C ASN A 283 -14.75 2.58 -10.25
N GLY A 284 -14.64 1.24 -10.16
CA GLY A 284 -13.36 0.57 -9.96
C GLY A 284 -12.68 0.90 -8.63
N ARG A 285 -13.41 1.31 -7.59
CA ARG A 285 -12.85 1.76 -6.29
C ARG A 285 -11.73 0.87 -5.76
N PHE A 286 -11.98 -0.44 -5.60
CA PHE A 286 -10.97 -1.38 -5.11
C PHE A 286 -10.00 -1.85 -6.19
N LEU A 287 -10.36 -1.77 -7.47
CA LEU A 287 -9.43 -2.04 -8.57
C LEU A 287 -8.29 -1.01 -8.57
N LYS A 288 -8.61 0.26 -8.30
CA LYS A 288 -7.61 1.34 -8.16
C LYS A 288 -6.61 1.04 -7.06
N THR A 289 -6.99 0.32 -5.98
CA THR A 289 -6.08 -0.05 -4.87
C THR A 289 -5.10 -1.17 -5.23
N ALA A 290 -5.46 -2.04 -6.18
CA ALA A 290 -4.76 -3.31 -6.43
C ALA A 290 -3.41 -3.16 -7.17
N ALA A 291 -3.02 -1.94 -7.51
CA ALA A 291 -1.72 -1.59 -8.04
C ALA A 291 -1.28 -0.24 -7.49
N TYR A 292 0.03 -0.07 -7.33
CA TYR A 292 0.68 1.15 -6.85
C TYR A 292 0.31 1.52 -5.40
N GLY A 293 0.09 0.50 -4.55
CA GLY A 293 -0.13 0.68 -3.12
C GLY A 293 -1.56 1.07 -2.74
N HIS A 294 -1.96 0.61 -1.55
CA HIS A 294 -3.26 0.94 -0.95
C HIS A 294 -3.23 2.27 -0.16
N PHE A 295 -2.04 2.77 0.17
CA PHE A 295 -1.83 3.89 1.09
C PHE A 295 -1.05 5.03 0.45
N GLY A 296 -1.16 6.23 1.03
CA GLY A 296 -0.45 7.43 0.58
C GLY A 296 -0.94 7.99 -0.76
N ARG A 297 -2.25 7.90 -1.01
CA ARG A 297 -2.86 8.31 -2.28
C ARG A 297 -4.04 9.23 -2.04
N ASP A 298 -4.18 10.26 -2.88
CA ASP A 298 -5.13 11.36 -2.66
C ASP A 298 -6.47 11.18 -3.41
N ASP A 299 -6.71 10.00 -3.99
CA ASP A 299 -7.99 9.69 -4.61
C ASP A 299 -9.09 9.68 -3.53
N PRO A 300 -10.22 10.39 -3.71
CA PRO A 300 -11.28 10.49 -2.72
C PRO A 300 -11.96 9.16 -2.38
N ASP A 301 -11.76 8.11 -3.18
CA ASP A 301 -12.19 6.75 -2.83
C ASP A 301 -11.35 6.12 -1.71
N PHE A 302 -10.18 6.67 -1.38
CA PHE A 302 -9.33 6.18 -0.30
C PHE A 302 -9.64 6.94 0.98
N THR A 303 -10.85 6.73 1.48
CA THR A 303 -11.39 7.36 2.70
C THR A 303 -10.52 7.16 3.94
N TRP A 304 -9.72 6.10 4.00
CA TRP A 304 -8.75 5.87 5.08
C TRP A 304 -7.53 6.79 5.04
N GLU A 305 -7.29 7.49 3.92
CA GLU A 305 -6.27 8.53 3.81
C GLU A 305 -6.77 9.89 4.33
N VAL A 306 -8.05 10.04 4.63
CA VAL A 306 -8.63 11.26 5.23
C VAL A 306 -8.25 11.32 6.71
N VAL A 307 -7.51 12.37 7.07
CA VAL A 307 -7.07 12.64 8.44
C VAL A 307 -8.27 12.96 9.34
N LYS A 308 -8.36 12.29 10.49
CA LYS A 308 -9.30 12.66 11.55
C LYS A 308 -8.68 13.73 12.45
N PRO A 309 -9.38 14.82 12.79
CA PRO A 309 -8.94 15.74 13.83
C PRO A 309 -8.85 15.01 15.18
N LEU A 310 -7.73 15.15 15.87
CA LEU A 310 -7.53 14.56 17.20
C LEU A 310 -7.41 15.68 18.23
N LYS A 311 -8.17 15.58 19.32
CA LYS A 311 -8.07 16.52 20.45
C LYS A 311 -6.96 16.07 21.39
N TRP A 312 -5.98 16.93 21.63
CA TRP A 312 -4.89 16.71 22.58
C TRP A 312 -4.31 18.05 23.04
N GLU A 313 -3.76 18.09 24.25
CA GLU A 313 -3.11 19.28 24.78
C GLU A 313 -1.69 19.37 24.23
N LYS A 314 -1.39 20.45 23.50
CA LYS A 314 -0.03 20.71 23.03
C LYS A 314 0.84 21.04 24.25
N PRO A 315 2.01 20.38 24.43
CA PRO A 315 2.96 20.78 25.46
C PRO A 315 3.26 22.27 25.31
N GLN A 316 3.23 23.01 26.41
CA GLN A 316 3.68 24.41 26.39
C GLN A 316 5.17 24.41 25.99
N SER A 317 5.48 25.16 24.94
CA SER A 317 6.83 25.33 24.39
C SER A 317 7.77 26.02 25.36
#